data_AF-A0A0D0CRL4-F1
#
_entry.id   AF-A0A0D0CRL4-F1
#
_cell.length_a   1.000
_cell.length_b   1.000
_cell.length_c   1.000
_cell.angle_alpha   90.00
_cell.angle_beta   90.00
_cell.angle_gamma   90.00
#
_symmetry.space_group_name_H-M   'P 1'
#
loop_
_entity.id
_entity.type
_entity.pdbx_description
1 polymer ?
#
loop_
_entity_poly.entity_id
_entity_poly.type
_entity_poly.pdbx_seq_one_letter_code
_entity_poly.pdbx_strand_id
1 'polypeptide(L)'
;MAMAVPKDLPMLEALLTKNGTRPDNMFCLDNTTESIASCHTEPALRGPLTDHVPILTVLGLEVQCTSIKHTQNFKEIDWKEFKKMLKNKLIKYPFPQPIITEVESQVTAEGLTRAIVETIEEVIPMSHPSPHVKHWWNRDIPNCPPEHYKEAPHVHSSRSTDAPPIKTQSTARNPFQGKARKINN
;
A
#
# COMPACT_ATOMS: atom_id res chain seq x y z
N MET A 1 14.72 -23.33 -3.63
CA MET A 1 14.58 -21.91 -4.00
C MET A 1 15.00 -21.76 -5.45
N ALA A 2 14.13 -21.21 -6.31
CA ALA A 2 14.31 -21.14 -7.75
C ALA A 2 14.32 -19.69 -8.25
N MET A 3 15.06 -19.41 -9.33
CA MET A 3 15.01 -18.13 -10.04
C MET A 3 13.81 -18.13 -10.97
N ALA A 4 12.88 -17.20 -10.76
CA ALA A 4 11.61 -17.19 -11.48
C ALA A 4 11.64 -16.36 -12.77
N VAL A 5 12.53 -15.37 -12.87
CA VAL A 5 12.76 -14.65 -14.14
C VAL A 5 13.54 -15.57 -15.08
N PRO A 6 13.09 -15.76 -16.34
CA PRO A 6 13.82 -16.52 -17.34
C PRO A 6 15.26 -16.00 -17.55
N LYS A 7 16.11 -16.92 -18.00
CA LYS A 7 17.46 -16.57 -18.43
C LYS A 7 17.39 -15.67 -19.68
N ASP A 8 18.38 -14.80 -19.84
CA ASP A 8 18.61 -13.98 -21.04
C ASP A 8 17.58 -12.84 -21.31
N LEU A 9 16.81 -12.45 -20.29
CA LEU A 9 15.98 -11.25 -20.36
C LEU A 9 16.75 -10.01 -19.84
N PRO A 10 16.94 -8.96 -20.68
CA PRO A 10 17.57 -7.73 -20.23
C PRO A 10 16.61 -6.95 -19.32
N MET A 11 17.10 -6.59 -18.14
CA MET A 11 16.37 -5.83 -17.11
C MET A 11 16.89 -4.40 -16.95
N LEU A 12 18.06 -4.12 -17.50
CA LEU A 12 18.63 -2.79 -17.57
C LEU A 12 19.23 -2.59 -18.96
N GLU A 13 19.10 -1.38 -19.51
CA GLU A 13 19.75 -0.97 -20.74
C GLU A 13 20.67 0.23 -20.45
N ALA A 14 21.98 0.01 -20.52
CA ALA A 14 22.94 1.07 -20.26
C ALA A 14 22.71 2.26 -21.21
N LEU A 15 22.55 3.47 -20.66
CA LEU A 15 22.12 4.65 -21.43
C LEU A 15 23.04 5.01 -22.59
N LEU A 16 24.36 4.85 -22.41
CA LEU A 16 25.39 5.22 -23.38
C LEU A 16 25.66 4.11 -24.41
N THR A 17 25.85 2.87 -23.96
CA THR A 17 26.27 1.76 -24.83
C THR A 17 25.10 0.98 -25.41
N LYS A 18 23.89 1.16 -24.86
CA LYS A 18 22.68 0.38 -25.20
C LYS A 18 22.80 -1.11 -24.93
N ASN A 19 23.82 -1.53 -24.17
CA ASN A 19 23.99 -2.91 -23.76
C ASN A 19 22.92 -3.28 -22.72
N GLY A 20 22.29 -4.43 -22.95
CA GLY A 20 21.37 -5.03 -21.99
C GLY A 20 22.12 -5.78 -20.89
N THR A 21 21.76 -5.54 -19.63
CA THR A 21 22.26 -6.30 -18.48
C THR A 21 21.11 -6.81 -17.63
N ARG A 22 21.42 -7.76 -16.75
CA ARG A 22 20.45 -8.47 -15.91
C ARG A 22 20.81 -8.32 -14.41
N PRO A 23 20.75 -7.10 -13.86
CA PRO A 23 21.14 -6.87 -12.46
C PRO A 23 20.07 -7.34 -11.46
N ASP A 24 18.80 -7.27 -11.84
CA ASP A 24 17.68 -7.55 -10.96
C ASP A 24 17.42 -9.05 -10.85
N ASN A 25 16.95 -9.53 -9.69
CA ASN A 25 16.64 -10.94 -9.46
C ASN A 25 15.27 -11.10 -8.79
N MET A 26 14.53 -12.11 -9.21
CA MET A 26 13.30 -12.55 -8.53
C MET A 26 13.42 -14.03 -8.23
N PHE A 27 13.41 -14.36 -6.95
CA PHE A 27 13.50 -15.72 -6.45
C PHE A 27 12.17 -16.15 -5.86
N CYS A 28 11.88 -17.44 -5.98
CA CYS A 28 10.71 -18.06 -5.41
C CYS A 28 11.09 -19.29 -4.59
N LEU A 29 10.30 -19.56 -3.56
CA LEU A 29 10.40 -20.80 -2.80
C LEU A 29 9.83 -21.93 -3.65
N ASP A 30 10.32 -23.15 -3.43
CA ASP A 30 9.95 -24.29 -4.28
C ASP A 30 8.43 -24.53 -4.25
N ASN A 31 7.80 -24.36 -3.09
CA ASN A 31 6.36 -24.48 -2.88
C ASN A 31 5.52 -23.31 -3.44
N THR A 32 6.14 -22.23 -3.90
CA THR A 32 5.45 -21.06 -4.50
C THR A 32 5.62 -20.98 -6.01
N THR A 33 6.47 -21.84 -6.59
CA THR A 33 6.79 -21.82 -8.02
C THR A 33 5.54 -22.04 -8.87
N GLU A 34 4.67 -22.96 -8.45
CA GLU A 34 3.41 -23.28 -9.15
C GLU A 34 2.41 -22.12 -9.12
N SER A 35 2.53 -21.19 -8.17
CA SER A 35 1.68 -20.01 -8.11
C SER A 35 2.09 -18.91 -9.10
N ILE A 36 3.26 -19.03 -9.75
CA ILE A 36 3.71 -18.08 -10.76
C ILE A 36 3.16 -18.51 -12.12
N ALA A 37 2.13 -17.81 -12.60
CA ALA A 37 1.59 -18.05 -13.92
C ALA A 37 2.55 -17.57 -15.02
N SER A 38 3.27 -16.46 -14.80
CA SER A 38 4.35 -16.01 -15.68
C SER A 38 5.28 -15.00 -14.99
N CYS A 39 6.52 -14.91 -15.46
CA CYS A 39 7.46 -13.87 -15.05
C CYS A 39 8.33 -13.49 -16.26
N HIS A 40 8.36 -12.21 -16.64
CA HIS A 40 9.15 -11.70 -17.76
C HIS A 40 9.43 -10.21 -17.61
N THR A 41 10.23 -9.63 -18.50
CA THR A 41 10.45 -8.18 -18.56
C THR A 41 9.45 -7.54 -19.51
N GLU A 42 8.95 -6.35 -19.19
CA GLU A 42 7.98 -5.63 -20.02
C GLU A 42 8.53 -4.25 -20.44
N PRO A 43 9.31 -4.19 -21.55
CA PRO A 43 9.90 -2.95 -22.04
C PRO A 43 8.89 -1.84 -22.35
N ALA A 44 7.66 -2.18 -22.76
CA ALA A 44 6.63 -1.17 -23.05
C ALA A 44 6.13 -0.44 -21.79
N LEU A 45 6.40 -0.99 -20.60
CA LEU A 45 6.11 -0.38 -19.31
C LEU A 45 7.31 0.36 -18.71
N ARG A 46 8.44 0.47 -19.42
CA ARG A 46 9.57 1.28 -18.99
C ARG A 46 9.11 2.72 -18.71
N GLY A 47 9.43 3.21 -17.51
CA GLY A 47 9.10 4.57 -17.08
C GLY A 47 9.92 5.63 -17.84
N PRO A 48 9.50 6.90 -17.80
CA PRO A 48 10.34 7.98 -18.30
C PRO A 48 11.63 8.08 -17.46
N LEU A 49 12.75 8.35 -18.14
CA LEU A 49 14.06 8.64 -17.52
C LEU A 49 14.67 7.49 -16.68
N THR A 50 14.22 6.25 -16.86
CA THR A 50 14.86 5.07 -16.27
C THR A 50 15.51 4.19 -17.33
N ASP A 51 16.68 3.64 -17.00
CA ASP A 51 17.39 2.60 -17.73
C ASP A 51 16.92 1.18 -17.36
N HIS A 52 16.12 1.04 -16.31
CA HIS A 52 15.54 -0.24 -15.91
C HIS A 52 14.28 -0.60 -16.72
N VAL A 53 14.14 -1.88 -17.04
CA VAL A 53 12.95 -2.50 -17.59
C VAL A 53 12.22 -3.20 -16.44
N PRO A 54 10.92 -2.92 -16.22
CA PRO A 54 10.18 -3.57 -15.15
C PRO A 54 10.06 -5.09 -15.40
N ILE A 55 10.14 -5.85 -14.31
CA ILE A 55 9.79 -7.27 -14.27
C ILE A 55 8.29 -7.37 -14.00
N LEU A 56 7.55 -7.96 -14.93
CA LEU A 56 6.15 -8.29 -14.75
C LEU A 56 6.02 -9.74 -14.29
N THR A 57 5.43 -9.93 -13.11
CA THR A 57 5.12 -11.25 -12.55
C THR A 57 3.61 -11.39 -12.40
N VAL A 58 3.05 -12.43 -12.99
CA VAL A 58 1.64 -12.78 -12.87
C VAL A 58 1.53 -13.98 -11.94
N LEU A 59 0.76 -13.81 -10.86
CA LEU A 59 0.53 -14.85 -9.87
C LEU A 59 -0.89 -15.42 -10.03
N GLY A 60 -0.99 -16.73 -10.15
CA GLY A 60 -2.25 -17.48 -10.18
C GLY A 60 -2.71 -17.82 -8.77
N LEU A 61 -3.09 -16.81 -8.00
CA LEU A 61 -3.55 -16.99 -6.62
C LEU A 61 -5.07 -16.90 -6.52
N GLU A 62 -5.67 -17.86 -5.82
CA GLU A 62 -7.04 -17.71 -5.34
C GLU A 62 -7.01 -16.82 -4.09
N VAL A 63 -7.25 -15.52 -4.29
CA VAL A 63 -7.31 -14.58 -3.18
C VAL A 63 -8.74 -14.54 -2.68
N GLN A 64 -8.98 -15.04 -1.47
CA GLN A 64 -10.25 -14.82 -0.80
C GLN A 64 -10.41 -13.33 -0.51
N CYS A 65 -11.35 -12.70 -1.21
CA CYS A 65 -11.77 -11.33 -0.92
C CYS A 65 -12.44 -11.32 0.45
N THR A 66 -11.70 -10.89 1.46
CA THR A 66 -12.28 -10.61 2.77
C THR A 66 -13.03 -9.27 2.69
N SER A 67 -14.22 -9.22 3.28
CA SER A 67 -14.94 -7.95 3.44
C SER A 67 -14.04 -6.95 4.17
N ILE A 68 -13.95 -5.74 3.63
CA ILE A 68 -13.14 -4.69 4.24
C ILE A 68 -13.67 -4.44 5.66
N LYS A 69 -12.85 -4.75 6.67
CA LYS A 69 -13.19 -4.45 8.06
C LYS A 69 -12.91 -2.98 8.31
N HIS A 70 -13.92 -2.24 8.74
CA HIS A 70 -13.73 -0.90 9.29
C HIS A 70 -12.92 -1.03 10.58
N THR A 71 -11.71 -0.47 10.59
CA THR A 71 -10.87 -0.35 11.78
C THR A 71 -10.91 1.07 12.32
N GLN A 72 -10.50 1.30 13.55
CA GLN A 72 -10.40 2.66 14.10
C GLN A 72 -9.25 3.44 13.45
N ASN A 73 -9.50 4.70 13.10
CA ASN A 73 -8.51 5.56 12.47
C ASN A 73 -7.69 6.35 13.52
N PHE A 74 -6.68 5.71 14.09
CA PHE A 74 -5.77 6.34 15.05
C PHE A 74 -4.93 7.51 14.48
N LYS A 75 -4.93 7.72 13.16
CA LYS A 75 -4.21 8.84 12.52
C LYS A 75 -4.98 10.15 12.61
N GLU A 76 -6.30 10.10 12.61
CA GLU A 76 -7.17 11.29 12.61
C GLU A 76 -7.74 11.60 14.01
N ILE A 77 -7.13 11.03 15.07
CA ILE A 77 -7.57 11.21 16.44
C ILE A 77 -7.25 12.62 16.98
N ASP A 78 -8.21 13.25 17.65
CA ASP A 78 -7.92 14.39 18.52
C ASP A 78 -7.38 13.89 19.87
N TRP A 79 -6.06 13.92 20.01
CA TRP A 79 -5.39 13.52 21.25
C TRP A 79 -5.76 14.36 22.48
N LYS A 80 -6.20 15.61 22.30
CA LYS A 80 -6.63 16.46 23.44
C LYS A 80 -7.98 15.98 23.95
N GLU A 81 -8.92 15.71 23.06
CA GLU A 81 -10.22 15.15 23.39
C GLU A 81 -10.09 13.75 24.01
N PHE A 82 -9.30 12.88 23.38
CA PHE A 82 -9.02 11.54 23.90
C PHE A 82 -8.50 11.57 25.33
N LYS A 83 -7.47 12.40 25.60
CA LYS A 83 -6.91 12.53 26.96
C LYS A 83 -7.92 13.08 27.95
N LYS A 84 -8.76 14.04 27.55
CA LYS A 84 -9.82 14.60 28.39
C LYS A 84 -10.83 13.52 28.78
N MET A 85 -11.30 12.74 27.81
CA MET A 85 -12.27 11.67 28.05
C MET A 85 -11.70 10.52 28.87
N LEU A 86 -10.48 10.07 28.56
CA LEU A 86 -9.81 9.03 29.33
C LEU A 86 -9.65 9.45 30.79
N LYS A 87 -9.22 10.70 31.06
CA LYS A 87 -9.13 11.23 32.42
C LYS A 87 -10.48 11.18 33.14
N ASN A 88 -11.56 11.60 32.48
CA ASN A 88 -12.91 11.56 33.07
C ASN A 88 -13.36 10.14 33.42
N LYS A 89 -13.02 9.14 32.58
CA LYS A 89 -13.32 7.73 32.88
C LYS A 89 -12.44 7.20 34.02
N LEU A 90 -11.17 7.58 34.06
CA LEU A 90 -10.22 7.13 35.10
C LEU A 90 -10.53 7.70 36.49
N ILE A 91 -11.19 8.86 36.61
CA ILE A 91 -11.63 9.42 37.92
C ILE A 91 -12.58 8.47 38.67
N LYS A 92 -13.28 7.57 37.96
CA LYS A 92 -14.21 6.60 38.57
C LYS A 92 -13.49 5.44 39.25
N TYR A 93 -12.20 5.25 38.99
CA TYR A 93 -11.39 4.19 39.57
C TYR A 93 -10.69 4.68 40.84
N PRO A 94 -10.40 3.78 41.78
CA PRO A 94 -9.66 4.14 42.98
C PRO A 94 -8.30 4.74 42.63
N PHE A 95 -7.81 5.63 43.49
CA PHE A 95 -6.48 6.20 43.34
C PHE A 95 -5.42 5.09 43.33
N PRO A 96 -4.32 5.21 42.56
CA PRO A 96 -3.29 4.19 42.50
C PRO A 96 -2.78 3.82 43.90
N GLN A 97 -2.89 2.55 44.25
CA GLN A 97 -2.43 1.99 45.52
C GLN A 97 -1.56 0.76 45.26
N PRO A 98 -0.69 0.37 46.22
CA PRO A 98 0.07 -0.87 46.12
C PRO A 98 -0.87 -2.05 45.93
N ILE A 99 -0.66 -2.79 44.85
CA ILE A 99 -1.41 -4.02 44.55
C ILE A 99 -0.70 -5.15 45.29
N ILE A 100 -1.40 -5.80 46.21
CA ILE A 100 -0.81 -6.81 47.09
C ILE A 100 -1.21 -8.21 46.61
N THR A 101 -2.42 -8.35 46.05
CA THR A 101 -2.95 -9.63 45.60
C THR A 101 -3.06 -9.72 44.09
N GLU A 102 -2.99 -10.96 43.57
CA GLU A 102 -3.20 -11.24 42.16
C GLU A 102 -4.61 -10.84 41.69
N VAL A 103 -5.61 -11.02 42.56
CA VAL A 103 -7.00 -10.64 42.27
C VAL A 103 -7.14 -9.12 42.09
N GLU A 104 -6.54 -8.34 42.99
CA GLU A 104 -6.51 -6.87 42.86
C GLU A 104 -5.79 -6.43 41.58
N SER A 105 -4.71 -7.13 41.22
CA SER A 105 -3.96 -6.88 39.97
C SER A 105 -4.86 -7.03 38.75
N GLN A 106 -5.55 -8.16 38.67
CA GLN A 106 -6.41 -8.48 37.54
C GLN A 106 -7.59 -7.50 37.44
N VAL A 107 -8.26 -7.21 38.56
CA VAL A 107 -9.39 -6.26 38.61
C VAL A 107 -8.94 -4.86 38.17
N THR A 108 -7.76 -4.42 38.62
CA THR A 108 -7.20 -3.11 38.25
C THR A 108 -6.86 -3.06 36.77
N ALA A 109 -6.22 -4.10 36.24
CA ALA A 109 -5.85 -4.21 34.83
C ALA A 109 -7.08 -4.25 33.91
N GLU A 110 -8.12 -4.99 34.29
CA GLU A 110 -9.39 -5.06 33.56
C GLU A 110 -10.11 -3.71 33.56
N GLY A 111 -10.14 -3.02 34.69
CA GLY A 111 -10.71 -1.67 34.79
C GLY A 111 -9.98 -0.66 33.89
N LEU A 112 -8.65 -0.67 33.91
CA LEU A 112 -7.84 0.19 33.05
C LEU A 112 -8.06 -0.12 31.57
N THR A 113 -8.01 -1.40 31.21
CA THR A 113 -8.25 -1.86 29.83
C THR A 113 -9.61 -1.42 29.35
N ARG A 114 -10.64 -1.59 30.18
CA ARG A 114 -12.01 -1.19 29.86
C ARG A 114 -12.12 0.32 29.64
N ALA A 115 -11.54 1.13 30.53
CA ALA A 115 -11.56 2.59 30.37
C ALA A 115 -10.89 3.04 29.06
N ILE A 116 -9.79 2.39 28.67
CA ILE A 116 -9.09 2.67 27.42
C ILE A 116 -9.94 2.26 26.21
N VAL A 117 -10.46 1.04 26.19
CA VAL A 117 -11.27 0.52 25.06
C VAL A 117 -12.53 1.36 24.87
N GLU A 118 -13.25 1.70 25.94
CA GLU A 118 -14.42 2.56 25.83
C GLU A 118 -14.07 3.96 25.32
N THR A 119 -12.94 4.53 25.74
CA THR A 119 -12.51 5.85 25.22
C THR A 119 -12.16 5.76 23.74
N ILE A 120 -11.52 4.65 23.34
CA ILE A 120 -11.17 4.36 21.96
C ILE A 120 -12.44 4.26 21.10
N GLU A 121 -13.47 3.55 21.56
CA GLU A 121 -14.75 3.40 20.84
C GLU A 121 -15.54 4.72 20.75
N GLU A 122 -15.48 5.56 21.78
CA GLU A 122 -16.22 6.84 21.81
C GLU A 122 -15.54 7.95 20.99
N VAL A 123 -14.21 8.02 21.00
CA VAL A 123 -13.46 9.18 20.45
C VAL A 123 -12.86 8.89 19.08
N ILE A 124 -12.49 7.64 18.79
CA ILE A 124 -11.73 7.36 17.57
C ILE A 124 -12.69 7.10 16.42
N PRO A 125 -12.66 7.92 15.35
CA PRO A 125 -13.52 7.70 14.21
C PRO A 125 -13.21 6.37 13.53
N MET A 126 -14.24 5.73 13.00
CA MET A 126 -14.05 4.56 12.15
C MET A 126 -13.35 4.97 10.86
N SER A 127 -12.44 4.12 10.38
CA SER A 127 -11.85 4.28 9.08
C SER A 127 -12.92 4.13 8.00
N HIS A 128 -12.75 4.92 6.95
CA HIS A 128 -13.52 4.81 5.72
C HIS A 128 -12.59 4.23 4.65
N PRO A 129 -12.34 2.90 4.69
CA PRO A 129 -11.49 2.27 3.71
C PRO A 129 -12.18 2.36 2.35
N SER A 130 -11.59 3.15 1.46
CA SER A 130 -12.04 3.28 0.08
C SER A 130 -11.09 2.49 -0.82
N PRO A 131 -11.60 1.78 -1.85
CA PRO A 131 -10.76 1.13 -2.86
C PRO A 131 -9.77 2.08 -3.55
N HIS A 132 -10.04 3.39 -3.47
CA HIS A 132 -9.24 4.45 -4.09
C HIS A 132 -8.13 4.99 -3.17
N VAL A 133 -8.17 4.65 -1.86
CA VAL A 133 -7.12 5.03 -0.91
C VAL A 133 -6.04 3.96 -0.94
N LYS A 134 -4.99 4.24 -1.72
CA LYS A 134 -3.79 3.41 -1.74
C LYS A 134 -3.13 3.44 -0.36
N HIS A 135 -2.81 2.27 0.20
CA HIS A 135 -2.25 2.10 1.56
C HIS A 135 -0.98 2.91 1.86
N TRP A 136 -0.23 3.32 0.84
CA TRP A 136 1.02 4.07 0.95
C TRP A 136 0.86 5.59 0.76
N TRP A 137 -0.37 6.07 0.53
CA TRP A 137 -0.66 7.50 0.44
C TRP A 137 -1.20 8.01 1.77
N ASN A 138 -0.39 8.79 2.49
CA ASN A 138 -0.84 9.59 3.63
C ASN A 138 -0.90 11.07 3.19
N ARG A 139 -1.75 11.86 3.86
CA ARG A 139 -1.77 13.33 3.67
C ARG A 139 -0.45 14.00 4.04
N ASP A 140 0.41 13.28 4.77
CA ASP A 140 1.75 13.70 5.17
C ASP A 140 2.80 13.62 4.06
N ILE A 141 2.43 13.21 2.84
CA ILE A 141 3.29 13.33 1.66
C ILE A 141 3.08 14.74 1.10
N PRO A 142 4.00 15.70 1.35
CA PRO A 142 3.84 17.04 0.82
C PRO A 142 4.13 16.96 -0.68
N ASN A 143 3.21 17.47 -1.50
CA ASN A 143 3.33 17.60 -2.96
C ASN A 143 3.37 16.28 -3.75
N CYS A 144 2.19 15.69 -3.97
CA CYS A 144 1.97 14.98 -5.23
C CYS A 144 1.17 15.88 -6.19
N PRO A 145 1.72 16.21 -7.38
CA PRO A 145 1.02 17.01 -8.37
C PRO A 145 -0.35 16.40 -8.74
N PRO A 146 -1.41 17.24 -8.91
CA PRO A 146 -2.76 16.79 -9.26
C PRO A 146 -2.83 15.98 -10.58
N GLU A 147 -1.78 16.02 -11.39
CA GLU A 147 -1.66 15.30 -12.66
C GLU A 147 -1.50 13.78 -12.49
N HIS A 148 -0.92 13.31 -11.38
CA HIS A 148 -0.78 11.87 -11.08
C HIS A 148 -2.09 11.21 -10.61
N TYR A 149 -3.12 12.00 -10.29
CA TYR A 149 -4.41 11.48 -9.83
C TYR A 149 -5.28 10.96 -10.98
N LYS A 150 -4.96 11.27 -12.25
CA LYS A 150 -5.83 11.00 -13.41
C LYS A 150 -5.60 9.65 -14.10
N GLU A 151 -4.54 8.91 -13.76
CA GLU A 151 -4.19 7.66 -14.48
C GLU A 151 -4.43 6.36 -13.68
N ALA A 152 -4.96 6.46 -12.46
CA ALA A 152 -5.31 5.29 -11.65
C ALA A 152 -6.71 4.62 -11.88
N PRO A 153 -7.59 4.94 -12.86
CA PRO A 153 -8.94 4.36 -12.85
C PRO A 153 -9.03 2.90 -13.36
N HIS A 154 -8.08 2.40 -14.15
CA HIS A 154 -8.37 1.22 -15.00
C HIS A 154 -7.96 -0.16 -14.45
N VAL A 155 -7.35 -0.25 -13.27
CA VAL A 155 -6.90 -1.56 -12.73
C VAL A 155 -7.94 -2.21 -11.81
N HIS A 156 -8.95 -1.46 -11.34
CA HIS A 156 -9.92 -1.98 -10.36
C HIS A 156 -11.31 -2.30 -10.92
N SER A 157 -11.72 -1.72 -12.06
CA SER A 157 -13.00 -2.06 -12.71
C SER A 157 -13.05 -3.49 -13.27
N SER A 158 -11.91 -4.15 -13.42
CA SER A 158 -11.80 -5.53 -13.90
C SER A 158 -11.98 -6.59 -12.81
N ARG A 159 -12.39 -6.20 -11.58
CA ARG A 159 -12.73 -7.14 -10.49
C ARG A 159 -14.24 -7.42 -10.38
N SER A 160 -15.08 -6.78 -11.19
CA SER A 160 -16.48 -7.16 -11.41
C SER A 160 -16.59 -8.01 -12.67
N THR A 161 -17.36 -9.09 -12.61
CA THR A 161 -17.48 -10.14 -13.65
C THR A 161 -18.03 -9.69 -15.02
N ASP A 162 -18.36 -8.41 -15.22
CA ASP A 162 -18.96 -7.88 -16.46
C ASP A 162 -18.14 -6.78 -17.16
N ALA A 163 -16.81 -6.75 -16.99
CA ALA A 163 -15.97 -5.75 -17.66
C ALA A 163 -15.48 -6.24 -19.05
N PRO A 164 -15.67 -5.47 -20.14
CA PRO A 164 -15.17 -5.83 -21.47
C PRO A 164 -13.63 -5.80 -21.53
N PRO A 165 -13.00 -6.59 -22.43
CA PRO A 165 -11.54 -6.71 -22.50
C PRO A 165 -10.87 -5.37 -22.82
N ILE A 166 -9.84 -5.03 -22.04
CA ILE A 166 -9.07 -3.79 -22.16
C ILE A 166 -8.38 -3.76 -23.54
N LYS A 167 -8.97 -3.06 -24.51
CA LYS A 167 -8.25 -2.58 -25.70
C LYS A 167 -7.83 -1.13 -25.43
N THR A 168 -6.56 -0.84 -25.73
CA THR A 168 -5.89 0.48 -25.77
C THR A 168 -5.36 1.07 -24.45
N GLN A 169 -4.08 0.81 -24.16
CA GLN A 169 -3.24 1.62 -23.25
C GLN A 169 -2.14 2.42 -23.98
N SER A 170 -2.20 2.56 -25.32
CA SER A 170 -1.05 3.10 -26.09
C SER A 170 -1.07 4.62 -26.35
N THR A 171 -2.04 5.39 -25.86
CA THR A 171 -2.24 6.77 -26.40
C THR A 171 -2.17 7.93 -25.40
N ALA A 172 -1.88 7.71 -24.11
CA ALA A 172 -1.96 8.80 -23.11
C ALA A 172 -0.64 9.28 -22.49
N ARG A 173 0.52 8.68 -22.78
CA ARG A 173 1.77 8.97 -22.02
C ARG A 173 2.61 10.17 -22.50
N ASN A 174 2.10 11.06 -23.34
CA ASN A 174 2.98 12.03 -24.02
C ASN A 174 2.36 13.43 -24.25
N PRO A 175 2.65 14.42 -23.38
CA PRO A 175 2.61 15.83 -23.77
C PRO A 175 3.99 16.51 -23.81
N PHE A 176 5.09 15.86 -23.37
CA PHE A 176 6.39 16.54 -23.19
C PHE A 176 7.44 16.33 -24.29
N GLN A 177 7.15 15.58 -25.36
CA GLN A 177 8.08 15.47 -26.49
C GLN A 177 8.20 16.76 -27.35
N GLY A 178 7.34 17.77 -27.15
CA GLY A 178 7.33 19.00 -27.96
C GLY A 178 8.24 20.15 -27.50
N LYS A 179 8.81 20.13 -26.29
CA LYS A 179 9.54 21.30 -25.74
C LYS A 179 11.06 21.14 -25.58
N ALA A 180 11.63 19.96 -25.82
CA ALA A 180 13.06 19.71 -25.68
C ALA A 180 13.88 19.80 -26.99
N ARG A 181 13.32 20.32 -28.09
CA ARG A 181 14.00 20.47 -29.39
C ARG A 181 14.26 21.91 -29.85
N LYS A 182 14.30 22.89 -28.93
CA LYS A 182 14.71 24.27 -29.26
C LYS A 182 15.65 24.86 -28.22
N ILE A 183 16.77 24.19 -27.95
CA ILE A 183 17.98 24.84 -27.42
C ILE A 183 19.14 24.08 -28.04
N ASN A 184 19.60 24.58 -29.20
CA ASN A 184 20.91 24.38 -29.82
C ASN A 184 20.75 24.78 -31.30
N ASN A 185 20.87 26.08 -31.53
CA ASN A 185 21.38 26.66 -32.77
C ASN A 185 22.20 27.88 -32.38
#